data_AF-A0AAX0WQ81-F1
#
_entry.id   AF-A0AAX0WQ81-F1
#
_cell.length_a   1.000
_cell.length_b   1.000
_cell.length_c   1.000
_cell.angle_alpha   90.00
_cell.angle_beta   90.00
_cell.angle_gamma   90.00
#
_symmetry.space_group_name_H-M   'P 1'
#
loop_
_entity.id
_entity.type
_entity.pdbx_description
1 polymer ?
#
loop_
_entity_poly.entity_id
_entity_poly.type
_entity_poly.pdbx_seq_one_letter_code
_entity_poly.pdbx_strand_id
1 'polypeptide(L)'
;MGDSLGVGSLFPTGFLTTPFDQYPGAKAPQLSSEELELLIAHLDHFIKKTPSGTLTESNLGYWLTYALQRALNLYNEKAAQQICALLYNLYDDENPDLLVSILSQTLDGVFEGQTVAYAWMDNLFTATFDSKNNSAIVAINYIFSQLLEKTGDKLSSVIAKNIEEGSEKGKNAILVLVRALANATSISDNQPTAELIAELLRSFVRKSPGIISTALTEEIMYSSFKGKSGIYVLIGAIKNAIGDNPKVVQILSRILIDVNKMCSAGLVDSLCKIHEVGPYKGEHTLHVLLTSLVSAAYIDQNSETLSALIDAVHQIWKSNFDDKVNLALTQTIHTGDHVDLNGIMMIVRALTAAIDHQLQIAPIIEFLNNFIKSDPADLGAAFTHQAPKSTISDYTLSPLQLLINALSNNKNSFLETRLQNTISKLASSKSAVEMSFSLEGEPKLVFVKKVVNAHSLTQAEMTRLLETGEKPHSSPVDPGFFLTRNNLEKQLFFQGCIMDKGREANKDEVSEKKVACNSF
;
A
#
# COMPACT_ATOMS: atom_id res chain seq x y z
N MET A 1 28.96 -50.74 -39.74
CA MET A 1 27.82 -50.27 -40.56
C MET A 1 26.58 -50.53 -39.72
N GLY A 2 25.97 -49.57 -39.04
CA GLY A 2 26.00 -48.13 -39.18
C GLY A 2 24.55 -47.69 -39.17
N ASP A 3 23.95 -47.58 -37.98
CA ASP A 3 22.70 -46.86 -37.74
C ASP A 3 22.90 -46.07 -36.45
N SER A 4 23.51 -44.90 -36.61
CA SER A 4 23.52 -43.85 -35.61
C SER A 4 22.10 -43.28 -35.51
N LEU A 5 21.45 -43.54 -34.39
CA LEU A 5 20.31 -42.76 -33.91
C LEU A 5 20.67 -41.28 -33.99
N GLY A 6 20.07 -40.58 -34.95
CA GLY A 6 20.23 -39.14 -35.11
C GLY A 6 19.69 -38.43 -33.89
N VAL A 7 20.59 -38.01 -33.00
CA VAL A 7 20.34 -36.94 -32.03
C VAL A 7 20.06 -35.70 -32.88
N GLY A 8 18.79 -35.44 -33.17
CA GLY A 8 18.37 -34.17 -33.74
C GLY A 8 18.85 -33.08 -32.79
N SER A 9 19.74 -32.20 -33.27
CA SER A 9 20.29 -31.10 -32.48
C SER A 9 19.13 -30.34 -31.82
N LEU A 10 19.04 -30.39 -30.49
CA LEU A 10 18.04 -29.65 -29.69
C LEU A 10 17.98 -28.16 -30.06
N PHE A 11 19.09 -27.63 -30.57
CA PHE A 11 19.21 -26.29 -31.13
C PHE A 11 19.53 -26.40 -32.63
N PRO A 12 18.54 -26.23 -33.53
CA PRO A 12 18.79 -26.24 -34.97
C PRO A 12 19.71 -25.08 -35.38
N THR A 13 20.43 -25.23 -36.50
CA THR A 13 21.29 -24.15 -37.00
C THR A 13 20.48 -22.87 -37.23
N GLY A 14 20.98 -21.74 -36.74
CA GLY A 14 20.30 -20.44 -36.90
C GLY A 14 19.16 -20.19 -35.92
N PHE A 15 18.95 -21.04 -34.90
CA PHE A 15 17.84 -20.93 -33.94
C PHE A 15 17.71 -19.55 -33.24
N LEU A 16 18.81 -18.80 -33.13
CA LEU A 16 18.82 -17.44 -32.58
C LEU A 16 18.27 -16.39 -33.55
N THR A 17 18.27 -16.65 -34.85
CA THR A 17 17.83 -15.70 -35.90
C THR A 17 16.62 -16.20 -36.69
N THR A 18 16.27 -17.48 -36.59
CA THR A 18 15.08 -18.05 -37.24
C THR A 18 13.82 -17.50 -36.57
N PRO A 19 12.89 -16.87 -37.31
CA PRO A 19 11.61 -16.42 -36.77
C PRO A 19 10.86 -17.54 -36.04
N PHE A 20 10.17 -17.22 -34.94
CA PHE A 20 9.52 -18.22 -34.08
C PHE A 20 8.41 -19.02 -34.77
N ASP A 21 7.71 -18.44 -35.75
CA ASP A 21 6.71 -19.10 -36.59
C ASP A 21 7.34 -20.14 -37.53
N GLN A 22 8.62 -19.99 -37.85
CA GLN A 22 9.40 -20.86 -38.74
C GLN A 22 10.35 -21.77 -37.97
N TYR A 23 10.27 -21.78 -36.63
CA TYR A 23 11.19 -22.52 -35.77
C TYR A 23 10.95 -24.03 -35.86
N PRO A 24 11.91 -24.83 -36.37
CA PRO A 24 11.67 -26.25 -36.66
C PRO A 24 11.81 -27.16 -35.42
N GLY A 25 12.29 -26.64 -34.29
CA GLY A 25 12.50 -27.39 -33.04
C GLY A 25 11.46 -27.11 -31.95
N ALA A 26 11.65 -27.69 -30.77
CA ALA A 26 10.87 -27.32 -29.60
C ALA A 26 11.32 -25.93 -29.10
N LYS A 27 10.37 -25.02 -28.87
CA LYS A 27 10.67 -23.67 -28.35
C LYS A 27 11.16 -23.72 -26.89
N ALA A 28 10.71 -24.70 -26.12
CA ALA A 28 11.09 -24.90 -24.72
C ALA A 28 11.47 -26.37 -24.42
N PRO A 29 12.59 -26.87 -24.98
CA PRO A 29 13.03 -28.26 -24.77
C PRO A 29 13.47 -28.47 -23.32
N GLN A 30 13.10 -29.58 -22.68
CA GLN A 30 13.65 -29.89 -21.35
C GLN A 30 15.17 -30.08 -21.48
N LEU A 31 15.94 -29.25 -20.78
CA LEU A 31 17.40 -29.25 -20.83
C LEU A 31 17.98 -29.97 -19.62
N SER A 32 18.92 -30.88 -19.86
CA SER A 32 19.90 -31.32 -18.88
C SER A 32 20.94 -30.23 -18.59
N SER A 33 21.75 -30.41 -17.54
CA SER A 33 22.83 -29.47 -17.20
C SER A 33 23.86 -29.31 -18.32
N GLU A 34 24.19 -30.38 -19.05
CA GLU A 34 25.16 -30.35 -20.15
C GLU A 34 24.60 -29.58 -21.37
N GLU A 35 23.33 -29.77 -21.69
CA GLU A 35 22.66 -29.06 -22.78
C GLU A 35 22.45 -27.58 -22.45
N LEU A 36 22.26 -27.24 -21.18
CA LEU A 36 22.23 -25.85 -20.72
C LEU A 36 23.59 -25.17 -20.90
N GLU A 37 24.70 -25.81 -20.54
CA GLU A 37 26.05 -25.27 -20.78
C GLU A 37 26.34 -25.08 -22.28
N LEU A 38 25.87 -26.02 -23.12
CA LEU A 38 25.96 -25.87 -24.58
C LEU A 38 25.16 -24.66 -25.09
N LEU A 39 23.94 -24.45 -24.59
CA LEU A 39 23.14 -23.28 -24.91
C LEU A 39 23.85 -21.99 -24.49
N ILE A 40 24.41 -21.94 -23.28
CA ILE A 40 25.18 -20.78 -22.79
C ILE A 40 26.37 -20.49 -23.72
N ALA A 41 27.10 -21.52 -24.17
CA ALA A 41 28.21 -21.35 -25.10
C ALA A 41 27.76 -20.80 -26.47
N HIS A 42 26.62 -21.26 -26.99
CA HIS A 42 26.04 -20.72 -28.23
C HIS A 42 25.61 -19.24 -28.08
N LEU A 43 25.00 -18.89 -26.94
CA LEU A 43 24.62 -17.51 -26.63
C LEU A 43 25.84 -16.60 -26.53
N ASP A 44 26.89 -17.02 -25.81
CA ASP A 44 28.15 -16.28 -25.70
C ASP A 44 28.80 -16.04 -27.07
N HIS A 45 28.88 -17.10 -27.89
CA HIS A 45 29.43 -17.00 -29.24
C HIS A 45 28.64 -16.01 -30.10
N PHE A 46 27.32 -16.07 -30.04
CA PHE A 46 26.45 -15.17 -30.80
C PHE A 46 26.62 -13.71 -30.38
N ILE A 47 26.64 -13.42 -29.08
CA ILE A 47 26.87 -12.07 -28.55
C ILE A 47 28.20 -11.50 -29.04
N LYS A 48 29.28 -12.31 -29.07
CA LYS A 48 30.62 -11.86 -29.46
C LYS A 48 30.82 -11.68 -30.97
N LYS A 49 30.01 -12.33 -31.81
CA LYS A 49 30.21 -12.38 -33.27
C LYS A 49 29.19 -11.57 -34.05
N THR A 50 28.08 -11.19 -33.42
CA THR A 50 26.96 -10.54 -34.09
C THR A 50 26.97 -9.03 -33.84
N PRO A 51 26.81 -8.18 -34.87
CA PRO A 51 26.69 -6.73 -34.71
C PRO A 51 25.44 -6.35 -33.88
N SER A 52 25.54 -5.25 -33.13
CA SER A 52 24.50 -4.84 -32.16
C SER A 52 23.09 -4.74 -32.73
N GLY A 53 22.92 -4.20 -33.96
CA GLY A 53 21.60 -4.08 -34.59
C GLY A 53 20.92 -5.43 -34.89
N THR A 54 21.71 -6.47 -35.15
CA THR A 54 21.17 -7.82 -35.39
C THR A 54 20.79 -8.52 -34.08
N LEU A 55 21.37 -8.13 -32.93
CA LEU A 55 21.00 -8.68 -31.63
C LEU A 55 19.54 -8.35 -31.27
N THR A 56 19.09 -7.12 -31.56
CA THR A 56 17.71 -6.65 -31.26
C THR A 56 16.63 -7.25 -32.16
N GLU A 57 17.01 -7.82 -33.30
CA GLU A 57 16.09 -8.49 -34.23
C GLU A 57 16.09 -10.02 -34.03
N SER A 58 16.95 -10.52 -33.14
CA SER A 58 17.13 -11.95 -32.87
C SER A 58 16.28 -12.44 -31.69
N ASN A 59 16.17 -13.76 -31.56
CA ASN A 59 15.54 -14.45 -30.43
C ASN A 59 16.45 -14.50 -29.18
N LEU A 60 17.54 -13.72 -29.13
CA LEU A 60 18.49 -13.74 -28.03
C LEU A 60 17.81 -13.50 -26.67
N GLY A 61 16.90 -12.52 -26.59
CA GLY A 61 16.15 -12.22 -25.37
C GLY A 61 15.34 -13.42 -24.85
N TYR A 62 14.69 -14.15 -25.75
CA TYR A 62 13.97 -15.38 -25.41
C TYR A 62 14.90 -16.45 -24.86
N TRP A 63 15.99 -16.76 -25.57
CA TRP A 63 16.88 -17.87 -25.19
C TRP A 63 17.70 -17.57 -23.93
N LEU A 64 18.09 -16.32 -23.69
CA LEU A 64 18.67 -15.89 -22.41
C LEU A 64 17.69 -16.09 -21.25
N THR A 65 16.44 -15.65 -21.43
CA THR A 65 15.37 -15.80 -20.43
C THR A 65 15.09 -17.28 -20.14
N TYR A 66 14.99 -18.09 -21.19
CA TYR A 66 14.77 -19.52 -21.08
C TYR A 66 15.92 -20.23 -20.36
N ALA A 67 17.16 -19.93 -20.74
CA ALA A 67 18.34 -20.49 -20.10
C ALA A 67 18.37 -20.13 -18.60
N LEU A 68 18.06 -18.88 -18.25
CA LEU A 68 18.04 -18.44 -16.84
C LEU A 68 16.98 -19.21 -16.05
N GLN A 69 15.74 -19.30 -16.58
CA GLN A 69 14.66 -20.05 -15.93
C GLN A 69 15.06 -21.51 -15.69
N ARG A 70 15.73 -22.14 -16.68
CA ARG A 70 16.24 -23.52 -16.53
C ARG A 70 17.37 -23.63 -15.50
N ALA A 71 18.31 -22.69 -15.49
CA ALA A 71 19.39 -22.67 -14.51
C ALA A 71 18.86 -22.59 -13.08
N LEU A 72 17.88 -21.71 -12.83
CA LEU A 72 17.26 -21.54 -11.52
C LEU A 72 16.48 -22.78 -11.08
N ASN A 73 15.70 -23.39 -11.99
CA ASN A 73 14.92 -24.60 -11.70
C ASN A 73 15.81 -25.84 -11.46
N LEU A 74 17.01 -25.88 -12.06
CA LEU A 74 18.01 -26.92 -11.81
C LEU A 74 18.91 -26.61 -10.61
N TYR A 75 18.74 -25.46 -9.96
CA TYR A 75 19.63 -24.94 -8.91
C TYR A 75 21.11 -24.90 -9.35
N ASN A 76 21.35 -24.64 -10.63
CA ASN A 76 22.70 -24.50 -11.20
C ASN A 76 23.17 -23.05 -11.09
N GLU A 77 23.71 -22.71 -9.93
CA GLU A 77 24.18 -21.36 -9.61
C GLU A 77 25.19 -20.82 -10.64
N LYS A 78 26.15 -21.66 -11.05
CA LYS A 78 27.20 -21.29 -12.01
C LYS A 78 26.59 -20.90 -13.36
N ALA A 79 25.66 -21.70 -13.86
CA ALA A 79 24.96 -21.40 -15.11
C ALA A 79 24.16 -20.10 -15.00
N ALA A 80 23.44 -19.89 -13.89
CA ALA A 80 22.68 -18.66 -13.66
C ALA A 80 23.60 -17.42 -13.66
N GLN A 81 24.76 -17.50 -13.01
CA GLN A 81 25.77 -16.44 -13.01
C GLN A 81 26.33 -16.17 -14.41
N GLN A 82 26.66 -17.21 -15.18
CA GLN A 82 27.15 -17.07 -16.56
C GLN A 82 26.09 -16.39 -17.44
N ILE A 83 24.82 -16.76 -17.33
CA ILE A 83 23.72 -16.16 -18.11
C ILE A 83 23.52 -14.69 -17.73
N CYS A 84 23.58 -14.37 -16.43
CA CYS A 84 23.54 -12.97 -15.98
C CYS A 84 24.74 -12.17 -16.51
N ALA A 85 25.94 -12.77 -16.52
CA ALA A 85 27.13 -12.13 -17.09
C ALA A 85 26.99 -11.92 -18.61
N LEU A 86 26.37 -12.84 -19.34
CA LEU A 86 26.07 -12.64 -20.76
C LEU A 86 25.11 -11.48 -20.99
N LEU A 87 24.06 -11.34 -20.17
CA LEU A 87 23.18 -10.17 -20.25
C LEU A 87 23.95 -8.89 -19.91
N TYR A 88 24.81 -8.92 -18.89
CA TYR A 88 25.63 -7.76 -18.52
C TYR A 88 26.66 -7.41 -19.60
N ASN A 89 27.19 -8.35 -20.37
CA ASN A 89 28.10 -8.05 -21.48
C ASN A 89 27.42 -7.28 -22.62
N LEU A 90 26.08 -7.27 -22.66
CA LEU A 90 25.30 -6.44 -23.59
C LEU A 90 25.11 -5.01 -23.08
N TYR A 91 25.44 -4.75 -21.82
CA TYR A 91 25.51 -3.41 -21.26
C TYR A 91 26.77 -2.71 -21.78
N ASP A 92 26.55 -1.62 -22.51
CA ASP A 92 27.59 -0.72 -23.00
C ASP A 92 27.28 0.69 -22.51
N ASP A 93 28.23 1.34 -21.84
CA ASP A 93 28.09 2.71 -21.36
C ASP A 93 27.89 3.71 -22.51
N GLU A 94 28.42 3.41 -23.71
CA GLU A 94 28.27 4.23 -24.91
C GLU A 94 26.94 3.99 -25.62
N ASN A 95 26.31 2.83 -25.41
CA ASN A 95 25.04 2.46 -26.03
C ASN A 95 24.14 1.62 -25.09
N PRO A 96 23.65 2.21 -23.98
CA PRO A 96 22.80 1.49 -23.04
C PRO A 96 21.41 1.16 -23.60
N ASP A 97 21.01 1.83 -24.69
CA ASP A 97 19.73 1.63 -25.37
C ASP A 97 19.62 0.24 -26.03
N LEU A 98 20.75 -0.39 -26.37
CA LEU A 98 20.77 -1.76 -26.90
C LEU A 98 20.12 -2.75 -25.92
N LEU A 99 20.57 -2.73 -24.67
CA LEU A 99 20.05 -3.62 -23.64
C LEU A 99 18.60 -3.30 -23.30
N VAL A 100 18.20 -2.02 -23.24
CA VAL A 100 16.79 -1.64 -23.07
C VAL A 100 15.93 -2.19 -24.20
N SER A 101 16.40 -2.11 -25.44
CA SER A 101 15.68 -2.63 -26.61
C SER A 101 15.46 -4.14 -26.51
N ILE A 102 16.49 -4.90 -26.13
CA ILE A 102 16.38 -6.35 -25.87
C ILE A 102 15.37 -6.60 -24.73
N LEU A 103 15.47 -5.87 -23.61
CA LEU A 103 14.56 -6.01 -22.47
C LEU A 103 13.09 -5.70 -22.82
N SER A 104 12.85 -4.85 -23.83
CA SER A 104 11.52 -4.49 -24.30
C SER A 104 10.88 -5.47 -25.29
N GLN A 105 11.65 -6.42 -25.81
CA GLN A 105 11.13 -7.40 -26.76
C GLN A 105 9.99 -8.21 -26.15
N THR A 106 8.87 -8.32 -26.88
CA THR A 106 7.81 -9.26 -26.56
C THR A 106 8.25 -10.67 -26.92
N LEU A 107 7.98 -11.63 -26.04
CA LEU A 107 8.37 -13.02 -26.16
C LEU A 107 7.23 -13.88 -26.70
N ASP A 108 7.61 -14.96 -27.39
CA ASP A 108 6.73 -16.03 -27.86
C ASP A 108 6.85 -17.30 -26.97
N GLY A 109 6.14 -18.36 -27.35
CA GLY A 109 6.33 -19.69 -26.77
C GLY A 109 5.87 -19.77 -25.31
N VAL A 110 6.69 -20.31 -24.41
CA VAL A 110 6.32 -20.44 -22.98
C VAL A 110 6.22 -19.11 -22.23
N PHE A 111 6.68 -18.02 -22.85
CA PHE A 111 6.60 -16.66 -22.29
C PHE A 111 5.70 -15.75 -23.14
N GLU A 112 4.79 -16.33 -23.93
CA GLU A 112 3.94 -15.60 -24.88
C GLU A 112 3.31 -14.34 -24.28
N GLY A 113 3.51 -13.21 -24.97
CA GLY A 113 3.00 -11.89 -24.59
C GLY A 113 3.82 -11.15 -23.54
N GLN A 114 4.76 -11.81 -22.85
CA GLN A 114 5.61 -11.18 -21.83
C GLN A 114 6.74 -10.38 -22.48
N THR A 115 7.20 -9.30 -21.85
CA THR A 115 8.48 -8.69 -22.22
C THR A 115 9.64 -9.46 -21.61
N VAL A 116 10.84 -9.37 -22.20
CA VAL A 116 12.06 -9.91 -21.58
C VAL A 116 12.24 -9.35 -20.17
N ALA A 117 12.03 -8.05 -19.95
CA ALA A 117 12.11 -7.45 -18.62
C ALA A 117 11.14 -8.08 -17.61
N TYR A 118 9.90 -8.37 -18.02
CA TYR A 118 8.92 -9.06 -17.19
C TYR A 118 9.40 -10.45 -16.80
N ALA A 119 9.82 -11.25 -17.78
CA ALA A 119 10.24 -12.63 -17.55
C ALA A 119 11.52 -12.70 -16.69
N TRP A 120 12.40 -11.70 -16.79
CA TRP A 120 13.56 -11.57 -15.90
C TRP A 120 13.17 -11.21 -14.46
N MET A 121 12.16 -10.37 -14.25
CA MET A 121 11.61 -10.14 -12.91
C MET A 121 10.90 -11.39 -12.37
N ASP A 122 10.28 -12.20 -13.22
CA ASP A 122 9.66 -13.47 -12.81
C ASP A 122 10.71 -14.53 -12.43
N ASN A 123 11.84 -14.55 -13.14
CA ASN A 123 13.02 -15.33 -12.73
C ASN A 123 13.62 -14.81 -11.41
N LEU A 124 13.68 -13.49 -11.20
CA LEU A 124 14.07 -12.90 -9.91
C LEU A 124 13.12 -13.36 -8.79
N PHE A 125 11.81 -13.30 -9.01
CA PHE A 125 10.80 -13.81 -8.08
C PHE A 125 11.02 -15.30 -7.79
N THR A 126 11.22 -16.12 -8.81
CA THR A 126 11.50 -17.55 -8.68
C THR A 126 12.78 -17.82 -7.87
N ALA A 127 13.82 -17.00 -8.05
CA ALA A 127 15.06 -17.13 -7.31
C ALA A 127 14.88 -16.89 -5.80
N THR A 128 13.88 -16.09 -5.38
CA THR A 128 13.64 -15.80 -3.95
C THR A 128 13.18 -17.01 -3.12
N PHE A 129 12.81 -18.13 -3.75
CA PHE A 129 12.37 -19.35 -3.05
C PHE A 129 13.53 -20.24 -2.56
N ASP A 130 14.76 -20.03 -3.03
CA ASP A 130 15.92 -20.85 -2.63
C ASP A 130 17.20 -20.02 -2.53
N SER A 131 17.87 -20.11 -1.38
CA SER A 131 19.10 -19.37 -1.08
C SER A 131 20.27 -19.66 -2.05
N LYS A 132 20.28 -20.81 -2.73
CA LYS A 132 21.31 -21.14 -3.75
C LYS A 132 21.25 -20.20 -4.95
N ASN A 133 20.13 -19.52 -5.15
CA ASN A 133 19.94 -18.57 -6.25
C ASN A 133 20.27 -17.12 -5.85
N ASN A 134 20.77 -16.87 -4.63
CA ASN A 134 21.07 -15.52 -4.15
C ASN A 134 22.06 -14.76 -5.05
N SER A 135 23.04 -15.44 -5.64
CA SER A 135 23.99 -14.77 -6.55
C SER A 135 23.32 -14.31 -7.86
N ALA A 136 22.33 -15.05 -8.36
CA ALA A 136 21.52 -14.61 -9.50
C ALA A 136 20.67 -13.38 -9.13
N ILE A 137 20.08 -13.35 -7.94
CA ILE A 137 19.34 -12.18 -7.43
C ILE A 137 20.24 -10.94 -7.39
N VAL A 138 21.45 -11.08 -6.85
CA VAL A 138 22.44 -9.99 -6.80
C VAL A 138 22.80 -9.50 -8.20
N ALA A 139 23.08 -10.41 -9.12
CA ALA A 139 23.46 -10.07 -10.49
C ALA A 139 22.32 -9.34 -11.23
N ILE A 140 21.09 -9.85 -11.16
CA ILE A 140 19.92 -9.21 -11.75
C ILE A 140 19.73 -7.80 -11.18
N ASN A 141 19.76 -7.65 -9.84
CA ASN A 141 19.63 -6.34 -9.20
C ASN A 141 20.71 -5.36 -9.66
N TYR A 142 21.95 -5.82 -9.76
CA TYR A 142 23.06 -4.99 -10.23
C TYR A 142 22.86 -4.51 -11.68
N ILE A 143 22.53 -5.42 -12.61
CA ILE A 143 22.30 -5.10 -14.02
C ILE A 143 21.20 -4.04 -14.16
N PHE A 144 20.04 -4.27 -13.52
CA PHE A 144 18.92 -3.33 -13.59
C PHE A 144 19.22 -2.00 -12.91
N SER A 145 19.99 -1.99 -11.82
CA SER A 145 20.41 -0.74 -11.16
C SER A 145 21.33 0.08 -12.05
N GLN A 146 22.34 -0.54 -12.67
CA GLN A 146 23.25 0.15 -13.59
C GLN A 146 22.50 0.71 -14.81
N LEU A 147 21.64 -0.11 -15.41
CA LEU A 147 20.87 0.30 -16.57
C LEU A 147 19.89 1.44 -16.24
N LEU A 148 19.25 1.38 -15.07
CA LEU A 148 18.36 2.42 -14.58
C LEU A 148 19.10 3.75 -14.39
N GLU A 149 20.32 3.73 -13.84
CA GLU A 149 21.11 4.94 -13.65
C GLU A 149 21.38 5.68 -14.98
N LYS A 150 21.57 4.94 -16.07
CA LYS A 150 21.85 5.50 -17.40
C LYS A 150 20.62 5.87 -18.21
N THR A 151 19.57 5.05 -18.14
CA THR A 151 18.44 5.14 -19.08
C THR A 151 17.15 5.68 -18.45
N GLY A 152 17.07 5.69 -17.13
CA GLY A 152 15.97 6.31 -16.37
C GLY A 152 14.59 5.90 -16.88
N ASP A 153 13.86 6.89 -17.41
CA ASP A 153 12.48 6.75 -17.89
C ASP A 153 12.30 5.70 -18.99
N LYS A 154 13.32 5.45 -19.84
CA LYS A 154 13.21 4.43 -20.89
C LYS A 154 13.04 3.04 -20.28
N LEU A 155 13.93 2.65 -19.36
CA LEU A 155 13.81 1.36 -18.67
C LEU A 155 12.55 1.31 -17.79
N SER A 156 12.24 2.40 -17.09
CA SER A 156 11.03 2.49 -16.26
C SER A 156 9.75 2.29 -17.08
N SER A 157 9.70 2.79 -18.32
CA SER A 157 8.56 2.55 -19.22
C SER A 157 8.44 1.08 -19.62
N VAL A 158 9.58 0.40 -19.84
CA VAL A 158 9.60 -1.02 -20.20
C VAL A 158 9.08 -1.91 -19.06
N ILE A 159 9.55 -1.68 -17.83
CA ILE A 159 9.13 -2.49 -16.67
C ILE A 159 7.72 -2.16 -16.17
N ALA A 160 7.22 -0.95 -16.45
CA ALA A 160 5.87 -0.51 -16.12
C ALA A 160 4.83 -0.95 -17.17
N LYS A 161 5.27 -1.40 -18.35
CA LYS A 161 4.36 -1.82 -19.41
C LYS A 161 3.55 -3.05 -18.98
N ASN A 162 2.23 -2.91 -19.03
CA ASN A 162 1.32 -4.04 -18.82
C ASN A 162 1.36 -5.00 -20.00
N ILE A 163 1.28 -6.30 -19.69
CA ILE A 163 1.14 -7.36 -20.67
C ILE A 163 -0.29 -7.32 -21.25
N GLU A 164 -0.40 -7.41 -22.57
CA GLU A 164 -1.68 -7.21 -23.29
C GLU A 164 -2.45 -8.53 -23.49
N GLU A 165 -1.76 -9.66 -23.50
CA GLU A 165 -2.28 -11.00 -23.82
C GLU A 165 -1.62 -12.13 -23.01
N GLY A 166 -2.05 -13.38 -23.21
CA GLY A 166 -1.53 -14.53 -22.47
C GLY A 166 -1.98 -14.63 -21.01
N SER A 167 -1.37 -15.55 -20.25
CA SER A 167 -1.72 -15.83 -18.84
C SER A 167 -1.39 -14.69 -17.89
N GLU A 168 -0.43 -13.85 -18.28
CA GLU A 168 0.07 -12.74 -17.48
C GLU A 168 -0.57 -11.39 -17.83
N LYS A 169 -1.62 -11.40 -18.66
CA LYS A 169 -2.36 -10.21 -19.07
C LYS A 169 -2.72 -9.29 -17.90
N GLY A 170 -2.45 -8.00 -18.07
CA GLY A 170 -2.71 -6.93 -17.10
C GLY A 170 -1.67 -6.82 -15.99
N LYS A 171 -0.62 -7.65 -15.99
CA LYS A 171 0.51 -7.54 -15.06
C LYS A 171 1.68 -6.81 -15.73
N ASN A 172 2.55 -6.21 -14.92
CA ASN A 172 3.80 -5.60 -15.35
C ASN A 172 4.97 -6.09 -14.50
N ALA A 173 6.21 -5.77 -14.90
CA ALA A 173 7.41 -6.25 -14.24
C ALA A 173 7.58 -5.62 -12.84
N ILE A 174 7.05 -4.42 -12.61
CA ILE A 174 7.02 -3.79 -11.28
C ILE A 174 6.19 -4.61 -10.28
N LEU A 175 5.01 -5.09 -10.68
CA LEU A 175 4.21 -6.00 -9.84
C LEU A 175 5.01 -7.24 -9.45
N VAL A 176 5.75 -7.82 -10.40
CA VAL A 176 6.55 -9.02 -10.16
C VAL A 176 7.73 -8.72 -9.21
N LEU A 177 8.38 -7.56 -9.36
CA LEU A 177 9.41 -7.08 -8.43
C LEU A 177 8.86 -6.93 -7.00
N VAL A 178 7.66 -6.37 -6.84
CA VAL A 178 7.00 -6.25 -5.53
C VAL A 178 6.62 -7.62 -4.97
N ARG A 179 6.24 -8.59 -5.82
CA ARG A 179 6.01 -9.98 -5.39
C ARG A 179 7.30 -10.67 -4.93
N ALA A 180 8.42 -10.45 -5.62
CA ALA A 180 9.74 -10.91 -5.20
C ALA A 180 10.10 -10.35 -3.82
N LEU A 181 9.84 -9.06 -3.60
CA LEU A 181 10.04 -8.44 -2.30
C LEU A 181 9.15 -9.08 -1.22
N ALA A 182 7.85 -9.25 -1.48
CA ALA A 182 6.91 -9.82 -0.52
C ALA A 182 7.27 -11.27 -0.13
N ASN A 183 7.80 -12.05 -1.08
CA ASN A 183 8.28 -13.40 -0.81
C ASN A 183 9.59 -13.37 -0.01
N ALA A 184 10.54 -12.51 -0.38
CA ALA A 184 11.79 -12.35 0.36
C ALA A 184 11.55 -11.91 1.82
N THR A 185 10.58 -11.01 2.06
CA THR A 185 10.24 -10.59 3.43
C THR A 185 9.47 -11.63 4.24
N SER A 186 8.87 -12.64 3.61
CA SER A 186 8.21 -13.74 4.33
C SER A 186 9.16 -14.81 4.89
N ILE A 187 10.45 -14.74 4.53
CA ILE A 187 11.48 -15.70 4.94
C ILE A 187 12.45 -14.97 5.86
N SER A 188 12.48 -15.34 7.14
CA SER A 188 13.25 -14.65 8.19
C SER A 188 14.75 -14.55 7.86
N ASP A 189 15.35 -15.55 7.22
CA ASP A 189 16.78 -15.56 6.90
C ASP A 189 17.12 -14.82 5.58
N ASN A 190 16.13 -14.29 4.86
CA ASN A 190 16.30 -13.69 3.53
C ASN A 190 16.35 -12.15 3.55
N GLN A 191 16.65 -11.55 4.71
CA GLN A 191 16.64 -10.09 4.89
C GLN A 191 17.60 -9.32 3.96
N PRO A 192 18.83 -9.77 3.70
CA PRO A 192 19.71 -9.08 2.74
C PRO A 192 19.11 -9.02 1.33
N THR A 193 18.43 -10.09 0.92
CA THR A 193 17.75 -10.16 -0.38
C THR A 193 16.54 -9.22 -0.40
N ALA A 194 15.75 -9.18 0.67
CA ALA A 194 14.62 -8.26 0.79
C ALA A 194 15.08 -6.80 0.72
N GLU A 195 16.15 -6.43 1.44
CA GLU A 195 16.74 -5.09 1.36
C GLU A 195 17.21 -4.73 -0.04
N LEU A 196 17.90 -5.65 -0.72
CA LEU A 196 18.40 -5.44 -2.06
C LEU A 196 17.28 -5.16 -3.06
N ILE A 197 16.22 -5.99 -3.04
CA ILE A 197 15.05 -5.83 -3.91
C ILE A 197 14.29 -4.53 -3.57
N ALA A 198 14.18 -4.19 -2.28
CA ALA A 198 13.53 -2.95 -1.84
C ALA A 198 14.27 -1.69 -2.33
N GLU A 199 15.61 -1.69 -2.29
CA GLU A 199 16.42 -0.58 -2.82
C GLU A 199 16.34 -0.48 -4.35
N LEU A 200 16.24 -1.59 -5.08
CA LEU A 200 15.98 -1.56 -6.53
C LEU A 200 14.61 -0.91 -6.82
N LEU A 201 13.56 -1.33 -6.13
CA LEU A 201 12.23 -0.73 -6.28
C LEU A 201 12.25 0.77 -5.95
N ARG A 202 12.91 1.15 -4.86
CA ARG A 202 13.10 2.56 -4.49
C ARG A 202 13.85 3.33 -5.56
N SER A 203 14.88 2.74 -6.17
CA SER A 203 15.64 3.37 -7.24
C SER A 203 14.74 3.66 -8.45
N PHE A 204 13.88 2.73 -8.85
CA PHE A 204 12.88 2.96 -9.90
C PHE A 204 11.94 4.12 -9.56
N VAL A 205 11.37 4.12 -8.36
CA VAL A 205 10.48 5.20 -7.88
C VAL A 205 11.21 6.56 -7.88
N ARG A 206 12.47 6.60 -7.48
CA ARG A 206 13.25 7.85 -7.46
C ARG A 206 13.62 8.37 -8.84
N LYS A 207 13.92 7.47 -9.77
CA LYS A 207 14.38 7.82 -11.12
C LYS A 207 13.22 8.24 -12.03
N SER A 208 12.09 7.54 -11.93
CA SER A 208 10.93 7.76 -12.79
C SER A 208 9.64 7.80 -11.96
N PRO A 209 9.49 8.76 -11.04
CA PRO A 209 8.43 8.78 -10.05
C PRO A 209 7.03 8.70 -10.64
N GLY A 210 6.73 9.43 -11.72
CA GLY A 210 5.40 9.41 -12.34
C GLY A 210 5.03 8.05 -12.96
N ILE A 211 5.98 7.46 -13.71
CA ILE A 211 5.78 6.17 -14.40
C ILE A 211 5.57 5.06 -13.38
N ILE A 212 6.47 4.96 -12.41
CA ILE A 212 6.46 3.86 -11.44
C ILE A 212 5.33 4.03 -10.43
N SER A 213 5.01 5.25 -10.00
CA SER A 213 3.86 5.48 -9.12
C SER A 213 2.55 5.08 -9.78
N THR A 214 2.38 5.40 -11.07
CA THR A 214 1.19 4.98 -11.84
C THR A 214 1.11 3.46 -11.94
N ALA A 215 2.22 2.80 -12.29
CA ALA A 215 2.26 1.32 -12.39
C ALA A 215 1.98 0.61 -11.05
N LEU A 216 2.38 1.21 -9.92
CA LEU A 216 2.11 0.67 -8.59
C LEU A 216 0.65 0.82 -8.18
N THR A 217 -0.01 1.92 -8.56
CA THR A 217 -1.39 2.24 -8.15
C THR A 217 -2.45 1.77 -9.13
N GLU A 218 -2.08 1.42 -10.36
CA GLU A 218 -3.01 0.93 -11.37
C GLU A 218 -3.72 -0.35 -10.91
N GLU A 219 -5.04 -0.37 -11.10
CA GLU A 219 -5.85 -1.54 -10.81
C GLU A 219 -5.67 -2.61 -11.89
N ILE A 220 -5.39 -3.82 -11.44
CA ILE A 220 -5.29 -4.99 -12.30
C ILE A 220 -6.71 -5.50 -12.58
N MET A 221 -7.11 -5.50 -13.85
CA MET A 221 -8.49 -5.85 -14.25
C MET A 221 -8.68 -7.35 -14.53
N TYR A 222 -7.60 -8.12 -14.60
CA TYR A 222 -7.58 -9.51 -15.03
C TYR A 222 -6.83 -10.40 -14.03
N SER A 223 -6.85 -11.73 -14.25
CA SER A 223 -6.13 -12.74 -13.45
C SER A 223 -6.58 -12.84 -11.97
N SER A 224 -5.84 -13.62 -11.17
CA SER A 224 -6.04 -13.76 -9.72
C SER A 224 -5.80 -12.46 -8.93
N PHE A 225 -5.18 -11.46 -9.56
CA PHE A 225 -4.98 -10.12 -9.01
C PHE A 225 -6.11 -9.14 -9.35
N LYS A 226 -7.20 -9.60 -9.98
CA LYS A 226 -8.34 -8.75 -10.33
C LYS A 226 -8.78 -7.91 -9.12
N GLY A 227 -8.89 -6.60 -9.34
CA GLY A 227 -9.31 -5.64 -8.33
C GLY A 227 -8.21 -5.16 -7.39
N LYS A 228 -6.98 -5.65 -7.52
CA LYS A 228 -5.82 -5.28 -6.69
C LYS A 228 -4.83 -4.42 -7.49
N SER A 229 -3.86 -3.82 -6.81
CA SER A 229 -2.76 -3.06 -7.42
C SER A 229 -1.40 -3.50 -6.84
N GLY A 230 -0.30 -2.95 -7.35
CA GLY A 230 1.03 -3.17 -6.77
C GLY A 230 1.12 -2.73 -5.30
N ILE A 231 0.38 -1.68 -4.91
CA ILE A 231 0.28 -1.22 -3.52
C ILE A 231 -0.24 -2.32 -2.60
N TYR A 232 -1.23 -3.11 -3.02
CA TYR A 232 -1.74 -4.23 -2.22
C TYR A 232 -0.64 -5.21 -1.81
N VAL A 233 0.23 -5.56 -2.76
CA VAL A 233 1.35 -6.49 -2.52
C VAL A 233 2.44 -5.82 -1.70
N LEU A 234 2.71 -4.52 -1.93
CA LEU A 234 3.69 -3.74 -1.18
C LEU A 234 3.33 -3.65 0.30
N ILE A 235 2.06 -3.42 0.64
CA ILE A 235 1.61 -3.43 2.04
C ILE A 235 1.74 -4.82 2.66
N GLY A 236 1.52 -5.89 1.89
CA GLY A 236 1.84 -7.26 2.33
C GLY A 236 3.33 -7.44 2.67
N ALA A 237 4.22 -6.88 1.84
CA ALA A 237 5.66 -6.93 2.10
C ALA A 237 6.06 -6.16 3.37
N ILE A 238 5.44 -4.99 3.61
CA ILE A 238 5.59 -4.23 4.87
C ILE A 238 5.18 -5.10 6.06
N LYS A 239 4.00 -5.69 6.01
CA LYS A 239 3.46 -6.53 7.09
C LYS A 239 4.41 -7.68 7.45
N ASN A 240 5.01 -8.31 6.45
CA ASN A 240 5.97 -9.41 6.68
C ASN A 240 7.30 -8.92 7.28
N ALA A 241 7.75 -7.70 6.92
CA ALA A 241 9.05 -7.18 7.34
C ALA A 241 9.08 -6.57 8.76
N ILE A 242 7.93 -6.37 9.42
CA ILE A 242 7.82 -5.65 10.71
C ILE A 242 8.72 -6.23 11.81
N GLY A 243 8.79 -7.56 11.91
CA GLY A 243 9.55 -8.26 12.94
C GLY A 243 11.04 -8.41 12.64
N ASP A 244 11.35 -8.65 11.37
CA ASP A 244 12.68 -9.15 10.99
C ASP A 244 13.55 -8.11 10.27
N ASN A 245 12.96 -7.02 9.75
CA ASN A 245 13.69 -6.07 8.91
C ASN A 245 13.15 -4.63 8.94
N PRO A 246 13.47 -3.88 10.00
CA PRO A 246 13.13 -2.46 10.14
C PRO A 246 13.54 -1.60 8.93
N LYS A 247 14.69 -1.90 8.31
CA LYS A 247 15.22 -1.12 7.19
C LYS A 247 14.34 -1.25 5.94
N VAL A 248 13.87 -2.46 5.62
CA VAL A 248 12.89 -2.65 4.53
C VAL A 248 11.61 -1.87 4.81
N VAL A 249 11.11 -1.89 6.05
CA VAL A 249 9.90 -1.11 6.41
C VAL A 249 10.11 0.39 6.20
N GLN A 250 11.29 0.92 6.57
CA GLN A 250 11.63 2.32 6.33
C GLN A 250 11.68 2.66 4.82
N ILE A 251 12.31 1.80 4.01
CA ILE A 251 12.37 1.96 2.55
C ILE A 251 10.96 1.97 1.95
N LEU A 252 10.13 1.00 2.32
CA LEU A 252 8.78 0.85 1.78
C LEU A 252 7.84 1.98 2.23
N SER A 253 7.94 2.42 3.49
CA SER A 253 7.21 3.59 3.98
C SER A 253 7.60 4.85 3.19
N ARG A 254 8.90 4.99 2.86
CA ARG A 254 9.35 6.11 2.03
C ARG A 254 8.82 6.03 0.60
N ILE A 255 8.77 4.82 0.02
CA ILE A 255 8.15 4.60 -1.30
C ILE A 255 6.68 5.02 -1.28
N LEU A 256 5.90 4.64 -0.27
CA LEU A 256 4.50 5.06 -0.14
C LEU A 256 4.37 6.60 -0.11
N ILE A 257 5.24 7.27 0.64
CA ILE A 257 5.25 8.75 0.71
C ILE A 257 5.61 9.36 -0.65
N ASP A 258 6.59 8.80 -1.36
CA ASP A 258 7.01 9.34 -2.65
C ASP A 258 5.96 9.06 -3.75
N VAL A 259 5.29 7.91 -3.70
CA VAL A 259 4.10 7.61 -4.53
C VAL A 259 2.96 8.58 -4.21
N ASN A 260 2.69 8.86 -2.94
CA ASN A 260 1.63 9.79 -2.54
C ASN A 260 1.84 11.20 -3.12
N LYS A 261 3.09 11.67 -3.18
CA LYS A 261 3.41 12.99 -3.77
C LYS A 261 3.12 13.06 -5.27
N MET A 262 3.19 11.92 -5.97
CA MET A 262 3.13 11.86 -7.43
C MET A 262 1.77 11.41 -7.94
N CYS A 263 1.13 10.46 -7.24
CA CYS A 263 -0.12 9.83 -7.61
C CYS A 263 -1.01 9.64 -6.37
N SER A 264 -1.31 10.74 -5.66
CA SER A 264 -2.10 10.73 -4.42
C SER A 264 -3.46 10.04 -4.60
N ALA A 265 -4.21 10.43 -5.64
CA ALA A 265 -5.53 9.86 -5.91
C ALA A 265 -5.47 8.34 -6.16
N GLY A 266 -4.56 7.89 -7.03
CA GLY A 266 -4.40 6.46 -7.32
C GLY A 266 -3.94 5.66 -6.09
N LEU A 267 -3.10 6.26 -5.23
CA LEU A 267 -2.69 5.64 -3.97
C LEU A 267 -3.86 5.53 -2.99
N VAL A 268 -4.62 6.61 -2.80
CA VAL A 268 -5.80 6.62 -1.93
C VAL A 268 -6.83 5.60 -2.41
N ASP A 269 -7.10 5.51 -3.72
CA ASP A 269 -7.98 4.51 -4.31
C ASP A 269 -7.50 3.09 -4.02
N SER A 270 -6.21 2.82 -4.25
CA SER A 270 -5.59 1.52 -3.95
C SER A 270 -5.67 1.15 -2.46
N LEU A 271 -5.50 2.14 -1.57
CA LEU A 271 -5.48 1.92 -0.12
C LEU A 271 -6.89 1.75 0.46
N CYS A 272 -7.86 2.51 -0.05
CA CYS A 272 -9.23 2.56 0.47
C CYS A 272 -10.19 1.64 -0.30
N LYS A 273 -9.68 0.74 -1.14
CA LYS A 273 -10.49 -0.29 -1.78
C LYS A 273 -10.71 -1.48 -0.83
N ILE A 274 -11.96 -1.92 -0.71
CA ILE A 274 -12.33 -3.13 0.04
C ILE A 274 -12.07 -4.35 -0.85
N HIS A 275 -11.37 -5.34 -0.32
CA HIS A 275 -11.08 -6.58 -1.05
C HIS A 275 -12.11 -7.65 -0.77
N GLU A 276 -12.76 -8.16 -1.82
CA GLU A 276 -13.77 -9.23 -1.69
C GLU A 276 -13.16 -10.62 -1.48
N VAL A 277 -11.91 -10.80 -1.92
CA VAL A 277 -11.19 -12.09 -1.94
C VAL A 277 -9.70 -11.93 -1.62
N GLY A 278 -9.14 -12.96 -0.97
CA GLY A 278 -7.74 -13.03 -0.58
C GLY A 278 -7.54 -12.96 0.94
N PRO A 279 -6.28 -12.85 1.41
CA PRO A 279 -5.93 -12.88 2.84
C PRO A 279 -6.47 -11.66 3.63
N TYR A 280 -6.84 -10.57 2.95
CA TYR A 280 -7.34 -9.34 3.57
C TYR A 280 -8.80 -9.07 3.18
N LYS A 281 -9.59 -10.15 3.10
CA LYS A 281 -10.99 -10.05 2.71
C LYS A 281 -11.76 -9.16 3.70
N GLY A 282 -12.56 -8.24 3.17
CA GLY A 282 -13.39 -7.33 3.96
C GLY A 282 -12.68 -6.08 4.44
N GLU A 283 -11.37 -5.97 4.21
CA GLU A 283 -10.55 -4.87 4.68
C GLU A 283 -10.16 -3.94 3.53
N HIS A 284 -9.94 -2.67 3.89
CA HIS A 284 -9.13 -1.75 3.10
C HIS A 284 -7.66 -2.16 3.18
N THR A 285 -6.88 -1.98 2.11
CA THR A 285 -5.42 -2.15 2.19
C THR A 285 -4.81 -1.24 3.27
N LEU A 286 -5.41 -0.08 3.52
CA LEU A 286 -5.04 0.81 4.64
C LEU A 286 -5.12 0.09 6.00
N HIS A 287 -6.12 -0.76 6.24
CA HIS A 287 -6.24 -1.51 7.51
C HIS A 287 -5.09 -2.49 7.71
N VAL A 288 -4.57 -3.07 6.64
CA VAL A 288 -3.38 -3.94 6.69
C VAL A 288 -2.14 -3.14 7.11
N LEU A 289 -2.01 -1.91 6.60
CA LEU A 289 -0.94 -0.98 7.03
C LEU A 289 -1.11 -0.59 8.51
N LEU A 290 -2.33 -0.33 8.97
CA LEU A 290 -2.60 0.00 10.38
C LEU A 290 -2.39 -1.20 11.32
N THR A 291 -2.71 -2.41 10.87
CA THR A 291 -2.39 -3.64 11.61
C THR A 291 -0.88 -3.86 11.70
N SER A 292 -0.14 -3.48 10.67
CA SER A 292 1.33 -3.48 10.68
C SER A 292 1.89 -2.45 11.67
N LEU A 293 1.26 -1.28 11.78
CA LEU A 293 1.58 -0.27 12.81
C LEU A 293 1.35 -0.81 14.23
N VAL A 294 0.22 -1.47 14.47
CA VAL A 294 -0.06 -2.14 15.75
C VAL A 294 1.01 -3.19 16.04
N SER A 295 1.34 -4.03 15.07
CA SER A 295 2.36 -5.08 15.22
C SER A 295 3.72 -4.48 15.56
N ALA A 296 4.11 -3.38 14.91
CA ALA A 296 5.37 -2.69 15.20
C ALA A 296 5.40 -2.12 16.63
N ALA A 297 4.25 -1.68 17.16
CA ALA A 297 4.14 -1.11 18.50
C ALA A 297 4.31 -2.15 19.63
N TYR A 298 4.08 -3.45 19.35
CA TYR A 298 4.28 -4.55 20.30
C TYR A 298 5.72 -5.09 20.32
N ILE A 299 6.62 -4.54 19.51
CA ILE A 299 8.03 -4.95 19.46
C ILE A 299 8.89 -3.95 20.23
N ASP A 300 9.60 -4.45 21.23
CA ASP A 300 10.53 -3.65 22.02
C ASP A 300 11.57 -2.95 21.13
N GLN A 301 11.89 -1.69 21.46
CA GLN A 301 12.90 -0.88 20.77
C GLN A 301 12.60 -0.59 19.28
N ASN A 302 11.37 -0.81 18.79
CA ASN A 302 11.01 -0.64 17.38
C ASN A 302 10.51 0.77 16.99
N SER A 303 11.01 1.82 17.66
CA SER A 303 10.51 3.19 17.51
C SER A 303 10.66 3.76 16.09
N GLU A 304 11.72 3.39 15.37
CA GLU A 304 11.98 3.88 14.01
C GLU A 304 10.96 3.32 13.01
N THR A 305 10.69 2.01 13.07
CA THR A 305 9.67 1.33 12.25
C THR A 305 8.29 1.93 12.52
N LEU A 306 7.94 2.08 13.80
CA LEU A 306 6.68 2.69 14.21
C LEU A 306 6.53 4.11 13.63
N SER A 307 7.59 4.92 13.74
CA SER A 307 7.63 6.30 13.24
C SER A 307 7.52 6.37 11.72
N ALA A 308 8.19 5.46 11.00
CA ALA A 308 8.14 5.41 9.54
C ALA A 308 6.72 5.08 9.03
N LEU A 309 6.06 4.11 9.66
CA LEU A 309 4.70 3.70 9.30
C LEU A 309 3.68 4.82 9.55
N ILE A 310 3.72 5.43 10.73
CA ILE A 310 2.76 6.49 11.06
C ILE A 310 3.03 7.78 10.29
N ASP A 311 4.29 8.10 9.94
CA ASP A 311 4.57 9.21 9.02
C ASP A 311 3.94 8.92 7.65
N ALA A 312 4.11 7.72 7.08
CA ALA A 312 3.46 7.36 5.83
C ALA A 312 1.93 7.52 5.89
N VAL A 313 1.28 6.99 6.93
CA VAL A 313 -0.17 7.16 7.15
C VAL A 313 -0.55 8.64 7.25
N HIS A 314 0.21 9.43 7.98
CA HIS A 314 -0.04 10.86 8.17
C HIS A 314 0.10 11.66 6.87
N GLN A 315 1.12 11.37 6.04
CA GLN A 315 1.30 12.02 4.74
C GLN A 315 0.17 11.64 3.77
N ILE A 316 -0.25 10.38 3.74
CA ILE A 316 -1.36 9.91 2.89
C ILE A 316 -2.66 10.59 3.32
N TRP A 317 -2.93 10.64 4.63
CA TRP A 317 -4.11 11.31 5.18
C TRP A 317 -4.15 12.80 4.84
N LYS A 318 -3.01 13.51 4.83
CA LYS A 318 -2.93 14.92 4.41
C LYS A 318 -3.32 15.14 2.94
N SER A 319 -3.26 14.10 2.11
CA SER A 319 -3.64 14.12 0.70
C SER A 319 -5.06 13.59 0.45
N ASN A 320 -5.88 13.43 1.50
CA ASN A 320 -7.24 12.92 1.43
C ASN A 320 -8.24 13.96 0.89
N PHE A 321 -8.29 14.14 -0.43
CA PHE A 321 -9.14 15.17 -1.06
C PHE A 321 -10.63 14.81 -1.13
N ASP A 322 -10.98 13.53 -1.11
CA ASP A 322 -12.35 13.01 -1.32
C ASP A 322 -12.91 12.27 -0.10
N ASP A 323 -12.32 12.51 1.06
CA ASP A 323 -12.71 11.93 2.35
C ASP A 323 -12.54 10.41 2.49
N LYS A 324 -12.08 9.69 1.44
CA LYS A 324 -11.94 8.22 1.45
C LYS A 324 -11.07 7.70 2.59
N VAL A 325 -9.97 8.37 2.90
CA VAL A 325 -9.09 7.95 4.01
C VAL A 325 -9.79 8.14 5.35
N ASN A 326 -10.54 9.22 5.53
CA ASN A 326 -11.31 9.44 6.76
C ASN A 326 -12.40 8.37 6.91
N LEU A 327 -13.14 8.07 5.84
CA LEU A 327 -14.14 7.00 5.84
C LEU A 327 -13.50 5.65 6.18
N ALA A 328 -12.37 5.30 5.58
CA ALA A 328 -11.65 4.08 5.91
C ALA A 328 -11.17 4.06 7.38
N LEU A 329 -10.81 5.21 7.95
CA LEU A 329 -10.41 5.29 9.36
C LEU A 329 -11.59 5.16 10.33
N THR A 330 -12.76 5.71 9.99
CA THR A 330 -13.91 5.79 10.90
C THR A 330 -14.90 4.65 10.76
N GLN A 331 -15.08 4.11 9.55
CA GLN A 331 -16.08 3.07 9.29
C GLN A 331 -15.66 1.71 9.84
N THR A 332 -16.67 0.97 10.30
CA THR A 332 -16.50 -0.38 10.84
C THR A 332 -16.29 -1.39 9.70
N ILE A 333 -15.35 -2.31 9.90
CA ILE A 333 -15.11 -3.47 9.04
C ILE A 333 -16.24 -4.47 9.24
N HIS A 334 -16.90 -4.88 8.16
CA HIS A 334 -18.11 -5.73 8.24
C HIS A 334 -17.85 -7.22 8.05
N THR A 335 -16.68 -7.61 7.54
CA THR A 335 -16.35 -9.02 7.26
C THR A 335 -14.84 -9.25 7.43
N GLY A 336 -14.43 -10.51 7.59
CA GLY A 336 -13.02 -10.89 7.73
C GLY A 336 -12.57 -10.98 9.19
N ASP A 337 -11.26 -11.05 9.41
CA ASP A 337 -10.65 -11.34 10.71
C ASP A 337 -10.76 -10.15 11.69
N HIS A 338 -10.85 -8.93 11.13
CA HIS A 338 -10.97 -7.67 11.89
C HIS A 338 -12.40 -7.10 11.88
N VAL A 339 -13.41 -7.95 11.73
CA VAL A 339 -14.82 -7.54 11.82
C VAL A 339 -15.10 -6.77 13.12
N ASP A 340 -15.99 -5.78 13.04
CA ASP A 340 -16.37 -4.89 14.13
C ASP A 340 -15.24 -3.95 14.61
N LEU A 341 -14.12 -3.82 13.87
CA LEU A 341 -13.08 -2.82 14.15
C LEU A 341 -13.13 -1.66 13.15
N ASN A 342 -12.53 -0.53 13.50
CA ASN A 342 -12.27 0.59 12.58
C ASN A 342 -10.78 1.00 12.64
N GLY A 343 -10.33 1.83 11.69
CA GLY A 343 -8.94 2.27 11.64
C GLY A 343 -8.50 3.08 12.87
N ILE A 344 -9.39 3.88 13.47
CA ILE A 344 -9.09 4.63 14.71
C ILE A 344 -8.78 3.71 15.89
N MET A 345 -9.50 2.60 16.02
CA MET A 345 -9.19 1.56 17.00
C MET A 345 -7.77 1.02 16.82
N MET A 346 -7.36 0.73 15.58
CA MET A 346 -6.01 0.24 15.31
C MET A 346 -4.94 1.28 15.68
N ILE A 347 -5.17 2.56 15.40
CA ILE A 347 -4.22 3.63 15.74
C ILE A 347 -4.12 3.85 17.26
N VAL A 348 -5.25 3.87 17.96
CA VAL A 348 -5.26 4.00 19.42
C VAL A 348 -4.62 2.79 20.08
N ARG A 349 -4.85 1.58 19.57
CA ARG A 349 -4.18 0.38 20.08
C ARG A 349 -2.67 0.41 19.82
N ALA A 350 -2.23 0.90 18.67
CA ALA A 350 -0.80 1.10 18.42
C ALA A 350 -0.20 2.11 19.41
N LEU A 351 -0.94 3.18 19.76
CA LEU A 351 -0.51 4.12 20.79
C LEU A 351 -0.39 3.47 22.18
N THR A 352 -1.39 2.69 22.62
CA THR A 352 -1.37 2.04 23.93
C THR A 352 -0.22 1.02 24.01
N ALA A 353 -0.05 0.19 23.00
CA ALA A 353 1.08 -0.75 22.91
C ALA A 353 2.42 0.01 22.93
N ALA A 354 2.56 1.08 22.16
CA ALA A 354 3.79 1.89 22.14
C ALA A 354 4.10 2.54 23.51
N ILE A 355 3.08 2.90 24.31
CA ILE A 355 3.27 3.37 25.70
C ILE A 355 3.79 2.23 26.57
N ASP A 356 3.16 1.06 26.51
CA ASP A 356 3.53 -0.10 27.33
C ASP A 356 4.96 -0.58 27.04
N HIS A 357 5.36 -0.53 25.76
CA HIS A 357 6.70 -0.89 25.28
C HIS A 357 7.70 0.30 25.26
N GLN A 358 7.34 1.44 25.85
CA GLN A 358 8.20 2.63 26.01
C GLN A 358 8.80 3.18 24.69
N LEU A 359 8.05 3.08 23.59
CA LEU A 359 8.45 3.56 22.27
C LEU A 359 8.18 5.06 22.10
N GLN A 360 8.72 5.65 21.02
CA GLN A 360 8.43 7.04 20.66
C GLN A 360 6.98 7.21 20.19
N ILE A 361 6.13 7.78 21.04
CA ILE A 361 4.69 7.95 20.74
C ILE A 361 4.32 9.30 20.11
N ALA A 362 5.25 10.26 20.06
CA ALA A 362 4.96 11.62 19.60
C ALA A 362 4.36 11.67 18.19
N PRO A 363 4.83 10.86 17.20
CA PRO A 363 4.23 10.84 15.87
C PRO A 363 2.76 10.36 15.84
N ILE A 364 2.40 9.35 16.64
CA ILE A 364 1.02 8.85 16.74
C ILE A 364 0.11 9.90 17.39
N ILE A 365 0.58 10.53 18.48
CA ILE A 365 -0.14 11.60 19.15
C ILE A 365 -0.36 12.79 18.21
N GLU A 366 0.65 13.16 17.41
CA GLU A 366 0.52 14.24 16.43
C GLU A 366 -0.54 13.91 15.36
N PHE A 367 -0.49 12.71 14.80
CA PHE A 367 -1.50 12.24 13.83
C PHE A 367 -2.90 12.34 14.42
N LEU A 368 -3.14 11.71 15.58
CA LEU A 368 -4.47 11.70 16.23
C LEU A 368 -4.96 13.13 16.49
N ASN A 369 -4.08 13.99 16.98
CA ASN A 369 -4.38 15.39 17.26
C ASN A 369 -4.75 16.22 16.02
N ASN A 370 -4.21 15.87 14.86
CA ASN A 370 -4.54 16.51 13.59
C ASN A 370 -5.85 15.94 13.04
N PHE A 371 -6.04 14.63 13.10
CA PHE A 371 -7.27 13.94 12.70
C PHE A 371 -8.48 14.41 13.51
N ILE A 372 -8.38 14.47 14.84
CA ILE A 372 -9.46 14.97 15.71
C ILE A 372 -9.79 16.42 15.37
N LYS A 373 -8.76 17.24 15.08
CA LYS A 373 -8.95 18.65 14.74
C LYS A 373 -9.65 18.86 13.39
N SER A 374 -9.53 17.92 12.45
CA SER A 374 -10.28 17.99 11.19
C SER A 374 -11.76 17.69 11.35
N ASP A 375 -12.19 17.17 12.51
CA ASP A 375 -13.59 16.94 12.90
C ASP A 375 -14.39 16.16 11.81
N PRO A 376 -13.94 14.95 11.41
CA PRO A 376 -14.61 14.16 10.38
C PRO A 376 -16.02 13.73 10.84
N ALA A 377 -16.92 13.50 9.88
CA ALA A 377 -18.35 13.30 10.15
C ALA A 377 -18.64 12.19 11.18
N ASP A 378 -17.92 11.07 11.12
CA ASP A 378 -18.11 9.90 11.98
C ASP A 378 -17.12 9.84 13.16
N LEU A 379 -16.53 10.97 13.57
CA LEU A 379 -15.55 11.01 14.66
C LEU A 379 -16.12 10.43 15.97
N GLY A 380 -17.36 10.80 16.31
CA GLY A 380 -18.11 10.28 17.47
C GLY A 380 -18.17 8.76 17.45
N ALA A 381 -18.84 8.22 16.45
CA ALA A 381 -19.01 6.79 16.26
C ALA A 381 -17.67 6.04 16.26
N ALA A 382 -16.63 6.56 15.59
CA ALA A 382 -15.33 5.89 15.51
C ALA A 382 -14.66 5.73 16.88
N PHE A 383 -14.71 6.75 17.75
CA PHE A 383 -14.09 6.73 19.09
C PHE A 383 -14.94 6.05 20.16
N THR A 384 -16.23 5.82 19.91
CA THR A 384 -17.16 5.14 20.85
C THR A 384 -17.43 3.69 20.47
N HIS A 385 -17.07 3.27 19.24
CA HIS A 385 -17.27 1.90 18.76
C HIS A 385 -16.53 0.88 19.63
N GLN A 386 -17.17 -0.27 19.86
CA GLN A 386 -16.64 -1.40 20.63
C GLN A 386 -16.83 -2.70 19.84
N ALA A 387 -15.88 -3.63 19.97
CA ALA A 387 -16.00 -4.98 19.41
C ALA A 387 -16.11 -6.02 20.55
N PRO A 388 -17.27 -6.17 21.21
CA PRO A 388 -17.41 -6.98 22.42
C PRO A 388 -17.19 -8.48 22.19
N LYS A 389 -17.25 -8.93 20.93
CA LYS A 389 -17.00 -10.33 20.55
C LYS A 389 -15.54 -10.61 20.21
N SER A 390 -14.66 -9.60 20.26
CA SER A 390 -13.25 -9.78 19.93
C SER A 390 -12.55 -10.65 20.97
N THR A 391 -11.61 -11.48 20.50
CA THR A 391 -10.75 -12.30 21.36
C THR A 391 -9.60 -11.52 21.98
N ILE A 392 -9.32 -10.32 21.46
CA ILE A 392 -8.29 -9.41 21.99
C ILE A 392 -8.97 -8.45 22.95
N SER A 393 -8.55 -8.46 24.22
CA SER A 393 -9.18 -7.68 25.30
C SER A 393 -9.29 -6.18 24.98
N ASP A 394 -8.25 -5.60 24.39
CA ASP A 394 -8.21 -4.17 24.10
C ASP A 394 -9.30 -3.75 23.10
N TYR A 395 -9.67 -4.63 22.17
CA TYR A 395 -10.72 -4.37 21.18
C TYR A 395 -12.14 -4.43 21.76
N THR A 396 -12.31 -4.96 22.97
CA THR A 396 -13.62 -4.95 23.66
C THR A 396 -13.96 -3.58 24.24
N LEU A 397 -12.95 -2.73 24.45
CA LEU A 397 -13.11 -1.34 24.89
C LEU A 397 -13.23 -0.41 23.69
N SER A 398 -13.76 0.80 23.89
CA SER A 398 -13.75 1.82 22.84
C SER A 398 -12.40 2.53 22.76
N PRO A 399 -12.03 3.11 21.59
CA PRO A 399 -10.79 3.88 21.48
C PRO A 399 -10.70 5.03 22.50
N LEU A 400 -11.83 5.70 22.79
CA LEU A 400 -11.88 6.74 23.82
C LEU A 400 -11.57 6.18 25.22
N GLN A 401 -12.14 5.02 25.55
CA GLN A 401 -11.89 4.38 26.84
C GLN A 401 -10.45 3.92 26.98
N LEU A 402 -9.84 3.38 25.92
CA LEU A 402 -8.41 3.03 25.89
C LEU A 402 -7.52 4.25 26.16
N LEU A 403 -7.80 5.40 25.54
CA LEU A 403 -7.04 6.64 25.78
C LEU A 403 -7.16 7.12 27.23
N ILE A 404 -8.37 7.05 27.81
CA ILE A 404 -8.59 7.46 29.20
C ILE A 404 -7.90 6.50 30.18
N ASN A 405 -7.98 5.20 29.94
CA ASN A 405 -7.28 4.21 30.76
C ASN A 405 -5.76 4.39 30.68
N ALA A 406 -5.23 4.63 29.48
CA ALA A 406 -3.82 4.93 29.27
C ALA A 406 -3.38 6.21 30.00
N LEU A 407 -4.25 7.23 30.07
CA LEU A 407 -4.00 8.43 30.87
C LEU A 407 -3.98 8.11 32.37
N SER A 408 -5.00 7.43 32.89
CA SER A 408 -5.15 7.14 34.32
C SER A 408 -4.05 6.25 34.89
N ASN A 409 -3.51 5.35 34.07
CA ASN A 409 -2.48 4.40 34.49
C ASN A 409 -1.04 4.94 34.33
N ASN A 410 -0.86 6.11 33.71
CA ASN A 410 0.47 6.64 33.42
C ASN A 410 1.02 7.49 34.58
N LYS A 411 2.31 7.31 34.88
CA LYS A 411 3.04 8.08 35.90
C LYS A 411 4.02 9.09 35.30
N ASN A 412 4.21 9.07 33.98
CA ASN A 412 5.11 9.96 33.28
C ASN A 412 4.38 11.27 32.92
N SER A 413 4.81 12.38 33.53
CA SER A 413 4.19 13.70 33.37
C SER A 413 4.18 14.22 31.92
N PHE A 414 5.17 13.86 31.11
CA PHE A 414 5.21 14.21 29.69
C PHE A 414 4.13 13.45 28.91
N LEU A 415 4.02 12.14 29.11
CA LEU A 415 2.99 11.31 28.46
C LEU A 415 1.59 11.72 28.91
N GLU A 416 1.43 11.98 30.21
CA GLU A 416 0.19 12.49 30.80
C GLU A 416 -0.25 13.78 30.10
N THR A 417 0.64 14.77 29.96
CA THR A 417 0.33 16.05 29.28
C THR A 417 -0.11 15.84 27.83
N ARG A 418 0.56 14.92 27.11
CA ARG A 418 0.26 14.62 25.70
C ARG A 418 -1.11 13.95 25.56
N LEU A 419 -1.41 12.94 26.37
CA LEU A 419 -2.71 12.25 26.39
C LEU A 419 -3.83 13.18 26.85
N GLN A 420 -3.59 14.01 27.87
CA GLN A 420 -4.55 15.01 28.33
C GLN A 420 -4.94 15.97 27.20
N ASN A 421 -3.97 16.42 26.40
CA ASN A 421 -4.22 17.29 25.25
C ASN A 421 -5.08 16.60 24.19
N THR A 422 -4.77 15.35 23.83
CA THR A 422 -5.56 14.56 22.87
C THR A 422 -7.00 14.36 23.33
N ILE A 423 -7.21 14.00 24.60
CA ILE A 423 -8.55 13.83 25.17
C ILE A 423 -9.28 15.18 25.26
N SER A 424 -8.59 16.28 25.59
CA SER A 424 -9.20 17.62 25.60
C SER A 424 -9.65 18.07 24.21
N LYS A 425 -8.93 17.70 23.15
CA LYS A 425 -9.35 17.95 21.76
C LYS A 425 -10.61 17.17 21.40
N LEU A 426 -10.69 15.89 21.78
CA LEU A 426 -11.92 15.09 21.62
C LEU A 426 -13.09 15.73 22.37
N ALA A 427 -12.85 16.17 23.60
CA ALA A 427 -13.85 16.84 24.45
C ALA A 427 -14.29 18.21 23.91
N SER A 428 -13.56 18.80 22.95
CA SER A 428 -13.91 20.05 22.28
C SER A 428 -14.54 19.83 20.89
N SER A 429 -14.65 18.58 20.44
CA SER A 429 -15.24 18.23 19.14
C SER A 429 -16.76 18.34 19.17
N LYS A 430 -17.41 18.39 18.00
CA LYS A 430 -18.89 18.45 17.93
C LYS A 430 -19.55 17.19 18.51
N SER A 431 -18.85 16.06 18.46
CA SER A 431 -19.33 14.76 18.93
C SER A 431 -19.08 14.52 20.43
N ALA A 432 -18.48 15.47 21.16
CA ALA A 432 -18.08 15.29 22.55
C ALA A 432 -19.25 14.93 23.50
N VAL A 433 -20.43 15.49 23.26
CA VAL A 433 -21.63 15.19 24.06
C VAL A 433 -22.07 13.73 23.85
N GLU A 434 -22.15 13.27 22.60
CA GLU A 434 -22.47 11.88 22.27
C GLU A 434 -21.44 10.91 22.87
N MET A 435 -20.15 11.21 22.70
CA MET A 435 -19.06 10.43 23.28
C MET A 435 -19.20 10.26 24.80
N SER A 436 -19.66 11.31 25.51
CA SER A 436 -19.86 11.27 26.96
C SER A 436 -20.92 10.26 27.39
N PHE A 437 -21.97 10.05 26.57
CA PHE A 437 -23.03 9.08 26.87
C PHE A 437 -22.60 7.63 26.62
N SER A 438 -21.55 7.40 25.83
CA SER A 438 -21.00 6.06 25.56
C SER A 438 -20.09 5.52 26.67
N LEU A 439 -19.68 6.37 27.61
CA LEU A 439 -18.78 6.03 28.70
C LEU A 439 -19.54 5.74 29.99
N GLU A 440 -18.98 4.87 30.82
CA GLU A 440 -19.47 4.55 32.16
C GLU A 440 -18.37 4.73 33.22
N GLY A 441 -18.75 4.80 34.49
CA GLY A 441 -17.83 4.81 35.63
C GLY A 441 -16.83 5.99 35.66
N GLU A 442 -15.61 5.70 36.09
CA GLU A 442 -14.53 6.68 36.19
C GLU A 442 -14.15 7.33 34.83
N PRO A 443 -14.03 6.57 33.71
CA PRO A 443 -13.77 7.18 32.40
C PRO A 443 -14.78 8.27 32.02
N LYS A 444 -16.07 8.05 32.30
CA LYS A 444 -17.13 9.05 32.07
C LYS A 444 -16.85 10.35 32.84
N LEU A 445 -16.51 10.23 34.12
CA LEU A 445 -16.21 11.37 34.98
C LEU A 445 -15.00 12.18 34.46
N VAL A 446 -13.94 11.50 34.03
CA VAL A 446 -12.74 12.14 33.47
C VAL A 446 -13.08 12.92 32.19
N PHE A 447 -13.85 12.31 31.28
CA PHE A 447 -14.19 12.94 30.01
C PHE A 447 -15.19 14.09 30.18
N VAL A 448 -16.28 13.90 30.94
CA VAL A 448 -17.29 14.94 31.16
C VAL A 448 -16.68 16.20 31.78
N LYS A 449 -15.73 16.07 32.72
CA LYS A 449 -15.00 17.25 33.26
C LYS A 449 -14.31 18.06 32.16
N LYS A 450 -13.72 17.39 31.17
CA LYS A 450 -13.09 18.06 30.02
C LYS A 450 -14.12 18.69 29.09
N VAL A 451 -15.26 18.02 28.84
CA VAL A 451 -16.36 18.54 28.02
C VAL A 451 -16.97 19.79 28.65
N VAL A 452 -17.22 19.77 29.97
CA VAL A 452 -17.74 20.91 30.73
C VAL A 452 -16.82 22.12 30.60
N ASN A 453 -15.50 21.90 30.73
CA ASN A 453 -14.52 22.96 30.57
C ASN A 453 -14.43 23.48 29.12
N ALA A 454 -14.49 22.60 28.13
CA ALA A 454 -14.37 22.98 26.72
C ALA A 454 -15.59 23.76 26.20
N HIS A 455 -16.79 23.43 26.70
CA HIS A 455 -18.05 24.02 26.24
C HIS A 455 -18.69 24.99 27.26
N SER A 456 -17.98 25.32 28.35
CA SER A 456 -18.48 26.17 29.44
C SER A 456 -19.86 25.74 29.95
N LEU A 457 -20.05 24.44 30.17
CA LEU A 457 -21.33 23.88 30.60
C LEU A 457 -21.62 24.22 32.07
N THR A 458 -22.89 24.41 32.39
CA THR A 458 -23.37 24.65 33.75
C THR A 458 -23.29 23.39 34.62
N GLN A 459 -23.36 23.56 35.94
CA GLN A 459 -23.41 22.44 36.88
C GLN A 459 -24.61 21.50 36.61
N ALA A 460 -25.76 22.05 36.17
CA ALA A 460 -26.92 21.27 35.82
C ALA A 460 -26.69 20.40 34.56
N GLU A 461 -26.01 20.95 33.56
CA GLU A 461 -25.63 20.21 32.35
C GLU A 461 -24.55 19.15 32.65
N MET A 462 -23.61 19.45 33.53
CA MET A 462 -22.64 18.47 34.04
C MET A 462 -23.34 17.29 34.72
N THR A 463 -24.30 17.55 35.63
CA THR A 463 -25.06 16.49 36.30
C THR A 463 -25.81 15.62 35.29
N ARG A 464 -26.49 16.23 34.30
CA ARG A 464 -27.18 15.50 33.23
C ARG A 464 -26.24 14.62 32.40
N LEU A 465 -25.03 15.09 32.10
CA LEU A 465 -24.05 14.28 31.39
C LEU A 465 -23.55 13.11 32.25
N LEU A 466 -23.48 13.26 33.57
CA LEU A 466 -23.02 12.20 34.48
C LEU A 466 -24.10 11.14 34.75
N GLU A 467 -25.39 11.50 34.74
CA GLU A 467 -26.51 10.56 34.89
C GLU A 467 -26.42 9.43 33.85
N THR A 468 -26.49 8.18 34.32
CA THR A 468 -26.46 6.96 33.49
C THR A 468 -27.89 6.43 33.37
N GLY A 469 -28.45 6.44 32.15
CA GLY A 469 -29.58 5.61 31.72
C GLY A 469 -30.86 5.61 32.57
N GLU A 470 -31.79 6.52 32.26
CA GLU A 470 -33.18 6.10 32.03
C GLU A 470 -33.48 6.26 30.54
N LYS A 471 -34.13 5.26 29.94
CA LYS A 471 -34.54 5.28 28.53
C LYS A 471 -35.19 6.63 28.20
N PRO A 472 -34.91 7.24 27.03
CA PRO A 472 -35.49 8.53 26.69
C PRO A 472 -37.01 8.38 26.59
N HIS A 473 -37.72 8.87 27.60
CA HIS A 473 -39.13 9.21 27.45
C HIS A 473 -39.21 10.34 26.41
N SER A 474 -39.51 9.93 25.17
CA SER A 474 -40.18 10.73 24.13
C SER A 474 -39.87 12.23 24.13
N SER A 475 -38.64 12.60 23.79
CA SER A 475 -38.31 13.88 23.15
C SER A 475 -36.91 13.74 22.55
N PRO A 476 -36.73 13.87 21.22
CA PRO A 476 -35.40 13.86 20.64
C PRO A 476 -34.64 15.07 21.17
N VAL A 477 -33.52 14.83 21.85
CA VAL A 477 -32.60 15.88 22.27
C VAL A 477 -31.93 16.39 21.00
N ASP A 478 -32.26 17.63 20.61
CA ASP A 478 -31.70 18.29 19.44
C ASP A 478 -30.21 18.63 19.70
N PRO A 479 -29.25 17.99 19.00
CA PRO A 479 -27.84 18.34 19.09
C PRO A 479 -27.56 19.80 18.71
N GLY A 480 -28.49 20.46 17.99
CA GLY A 480 -28.43 21.87 17.62
C GLY A 480 -28.54 22.85 18.79
N PHE A 481 -29.08 22.44 19.94
CA PHE A 481 -29.21 23.33 21.12
C PHE A 481 -27.86 23.69 21.73
N PHE A 482 -26.86 22.78 21.66
CA PHE A 482 -25.52 23.04 22.20
C PHE A 482 -24.61 23.76 21.20
N LEU A 483 -24.85 23.63 19.89
CA LEU A 483 -24.07 24.28 18.83
C LEU A 483 -24.44 25.76 18.60
N THR A 484 -25.66 26.17 18.95
CA THR A 484 -26.17 27.53 18.70
C THR A 484 -25.57 28.60 19.61
N ARG A 485 -25.00 28.24 20.76
CA ARG A 485 -24.39 29.20 21.69
C ARG A 485 -23.08 29.80 21.17
N ASN A 486 -22.31 29.06 20.37
CA ASN A 486 -21.02 29.51 19.81
C ASN A 486 -21.13 30.30 18.51
N ASN A 487 -22.27 30.25 17.80
CA ASN A 487 -22.49 31.05 16.59
C ASN A 487 -22.97 32.48 16.89
N LEU A 488 -23.46 32.76 18.11
CA LEU A 488 -23.95 34.10 18.48
C LEU A 488 -22.81 35.12 18.69
N GLU A 489 -21.61 34.69 19.07
CA GLU A 489 -20.49 35.60 19.37
C GLU A 489 -19.66 36.02 18.14
N LYS A 490 -19.96 35.50 16.93
CA LYS A 490 -19.26 35.89 15.69
C LYS A 490 -20.07 36.74 14.72
N GLN A 491 -21.27 37.22 15.09
CA GLN A 491 -22.13 38.04 14.22
C GLN A 491 -22.33 39.51 14.63
N LEU A 492 -21.55 40.03 15.58
CA LEU A 492 -21.64 41.44 15.98
C LEU A 492 -20.50 42.28 15.41
N PHE A 493 -20.40 42.41 14.08
CA PHE A 493 -19.78 43.56 13.42
C PHE A 493 -20.27 43.62 11.98
N PHE A 494 -21.44 44.23 11.76
CA PHE A 494 -21.74 45.08 10.60
C PHE A 494 -23.07 45.78 10.89
N GLN A 495 -23.00 46.93 11.56
CA GLN A 495 -24.09 47.88 11.65
C GLN A 495 -23.90 48.90 10.53
N GLY A 496 -24.78 48.87 9.54
CA GLY A 496 -24.85 49.82 8.44
C GLY A 496 -26.30 50.07 8.04
N CYS A 497 -26.89 51.07 8.71
CA CYS A 497 -28.04 51.91 8.38
C CYS A 497 -29.30 51.34 7.68
N ILE A 498 -30.42 51.53 8.40
CA ILE A 498 -31.82 51.44 7.98
C ILE A 498 -32.22 52.66 7.13
N MET A 499 -33.15 52.45 6.19
CA MET A 499 -34.34 53.24 5.77
C MET A 499 -34.59 52.95 4.27
N ASP A 500 -35.77 52.68 3.72
CA ASP A 500 -37.12 53.14 4.08
C ASP A 500 -38.21 52.26 3.38
N LYS A 501 -39.37 52.16 4.03
CA LYS A 501 -40.77 51.96 3.56
C LYS A 501 -41.14 50.96 2.44
N GLY A 502 -42.26 50.26 2.70
CA GLY A 502 -43.39 50.28 1.75
C GLY A 502 -44.21 48.99 1.62
N ARG A 503 -45.35 48.97 2.32
CA ARG A 503 -46.54 48.10 2.21
C ARG A 503 -47.08 47.85 0.76
N GLU A 504 -47.85 46.75 0.66
CA GLU A 504 -49.00 46.41 -0.22
C GLU A 504 -48.76 45.15 -1.08
N ALA A 505 -49.41 44.00 -0.79
CA ALA A 505 -50.81 43.61 -0.92
C ALA A 505 -51.19 43.03 -2.30
N ASN A 506 -51.65 41.77 -2.25
CA ASN A 506 -52.67 41.13 -3.10
C ASN A 506 -52.34 40.63 -4.53
N LYS A 507 -52.58 39.31 -4.69
CA LYS A 507 -53.61 38.65 -5.55
C LYS A 507 -53.10 37.53 -6.46
N ASP A 508 -53.53 36.32 -6.08
CA ASP A 508 -54.34 35.35 -6.84
C ASP A 508 -53.89 34.71 -8.16
N GLU A 509 -54.22 33.40 -8.19
CA GLU A 509 -54.52 32.48 -9.29
C GLU A 509 -53.34 31.86 -10.08
N VAL A 510 -53.00 30.57 -9.86
CA VAL A 510 -53.68 29.30 -10.22
C VAL A 510 -53.49 28.91 -11.70
N SER A 511 -52.72 27.83 -11.92
CA SER A 511 -53.06 26.67 -12.78
C SER A 511 -51.86 25.69 -12.76
N GLU A 512 -51.95 24.55 -12.08
CA GLU A 512 -52.37 23.25 -12.63
C GLU A 512 -51.76 22.86 -14.00
N LYS A 513 -50.74 21.98 -14.01
CA LYS A 513 -50.89 20.54 -14.38
C LYS A 513 -49.55 19.79 -14.53
N LYS A 514 -49.48 18.70 -13.75
CA LYS A 514 -49.09 17.30 -14.07
C LYS A 514 -47.86 16.98 -14.94
N VAL A 515 -46.94 16.25 -14.28
CA VAL A 515 -46.47 14.86 -14.58
C VAL A 515 -45.97 14.56 -16.01
N ALA A 516 -44.69 14.23 -16.16
CA ALA A 516 -44.21 12.85 -16.38
C ALA A 516 -42.70 12.79 -16.62
N CYS A 517 -42.06 11.80 -15.98
CA CYS A 517 -40.75 11.26 -16.33
C CYS A 517 -40.71 10.77 -17.79
N ASN A 518 -39.54 10.85 -18.42
CA ASN A 518 -38.98 9.76 -19.21
C ASN A 518 -37.45 9.93 -19.37
N SER A 519 -36.76 8.84 -18.99
CA SER A 519 -35.51 8.28 -19.52
C SER A 519 -34.71 9.03 -20.59
N PHE A 520 -33.40 9.14 -20.36
CA PHE A 520 -32.37 8.53 -21.21
C PHE A 520 -31.26 7.96 -20.35
#